data_AF-A0A1G7KTJ7-F1
#
_entry.id   AF-A0A1G7KTJ7-F1
#
_cell.length_a   1.000
_cell.length_b   1.000
_cell.length_c   1.000
_cell.angle_alpha   90.00
_cell.angle_beta   90.00
_cell.angle_gamma   90.00
#
_symmetry.space_group_name_H-M   'P 1'
#
loop_
_entity.id
_entity.type
_entity.pdbx_description
1 polymer ?
#
loop_
_entity_poly.entity_id
_entity_poly.type
_entity_poly.pdbx_seq_one_letter_code
_entity_poly.pdbx_strand_id
1 'polypeptide(L)'
;MKPLTKNTAIKAWLALMLFWVASVSWAAQVAGTVIQLSGPLMAKKADGAVRILSMRSEVESGDTLMTEKNTYAMVKFIDNSEITLKPSTTFKVENFSYDADKPDGDKASFNLVKGGLRSVTGLLGKRNKEKFEMKTPSATIGIRGTTFIAEWVEPSATAIAAREAYLMASTASLDPLAAPVQPLMLAQAPMASPTGFAAGLYVHVLDGMINLNNQGGSMQFNAGQFGFTPNFKTPPVVLPQNPGLQFSPPPTFGTVSGPSGNSGAPAQSNQVDCVVR
;
A
#
# COMPACT_ATOMS: atom_id res chain seq x y z
N MET A 1 -32.76 -51.82 48.08
CA MET A 1 -31.73 -51.59 47.05
C MET A 1 -32.42 -51.29 45.72
N LYS A 2 -32.31 -50.06 45.20
CA LYS A 2 -32.77 -49.68 43.84
C LYS A 2 -31.54 -49.12 43.09
N PRO A 3 -31.26 -49.56 41.85
CA PRO A 3 -30.04 -49.20 41.14
C PRO A 3 -30.15 -47.80 40.52
N LEU A 4 -29.08 -47.01 40.65
CA LEU A 4 -28.89 -45.73 39.97
C LEU A 4 -28.69 -45.97 38.47
N THR A 5 -29.74 -45.75 37.67
CA THR A 5 -29.67 -45.81 36.21
C THR A 5 -29.07 -44.52 35.63
N LYS A 6 -27.81 -44.66 35.18
CA LYS A 6 -27.16 -44.07 33.99
C LYS A 6 -27.28 -42.55 33.77
N ASN A 7 -26.21 -41.87 34.16
CA ASN A 7 -25.86 -40.47 33.91
C ASN A 7 -25.38 -40.22 32.45
N THR A 8 -26.06 -40.78 31.46
CA THR A 8 -25.69 -40.68 30.02
C THR A 8 -26.41 -39.55 29.31
N ALA A 9 -27.64 -39.21 29.73
CA ALA A 9 -28.42 -38.12 29.13
C ALA A 9 -27.82 -36.73 29.40
N ILE A 10 -27.27 -36.51 30.60
CA ILE A 10 -26.66 -35.24 31.00
C ILE A 10 -25.35 -34.99 30.25
N LYS A 11 -24.55 -36.04 30.05
CA LYS A 11 -23.31 -35.97 29.23
C LYS A 11 -23.62 -35.70 27.76
N ALA A 12 -24.71 -36.27 27.23
CA ALA A 12 -25.14 -36.02 25.85
C ALA A 12 -25.62 -34.58 25.65
N TRP A 13 -26.33 -33.99 26.62
CA TRP A 13 -26.75 -32.58 26.55
C TRP A 13 -25.60 -31.59 26.69
N LEU A 14 -24.61 -31.89 27.54
CA LEU A 14 -23.39 -31.07 27.67
C LEU A 14 -22.54 -31.12 26.40
N ALA A 15 -22.46 -32.28 25.73
CA ALA A 15 -21.78 -32.41 24.44
C ALA A 15 -22.51 -31.67 23.30
N LEU A 16 -23.85 -31.68 23.31
CA LEU A 16 -24.67 -30.97 22.33
C LEU A 16 -24.57 -29.43 22.47
N MET A 17 -24.49 -28.92 23.71
CA MET A 17 -24.25 -27.49 23.96
C MET A 17 -22.83 -27.05 23.59
N LEU A 18 -21.81 -27.89 23.85
CA LEU A 18 -20.43 -27.59 23.47
C LEU A 18 -20.24 -27.52 21.94
N PHE A 19 -21.08 -28.24 21.18
CA PHE A 19 -21.05 -28.24 19.72
C PHE A 19 -21.71 -27.01 19.07
N TRP A 20 -22.43 -26.18 19.85
CA TRP A 20 -23.13 -25.00 19.33
C TRP A 20 -22.38 -23.68 19.51
N VAL A 21 -21.27 -23.68 20.27
CA VAL A 21 -20.43 -22.49 20.49
C VAL A 21 -19.29 -22.37 19.47
N ALA A 22 -19.05 -23.41 18.68
CA ALA A 22 -18.03 -23.39 17.63
C ALA A 22 -18.64 -22.95 16.29
N SER A 23 -18.71 -21.63 16.06
CA SER A 23 -18.51 -20.95 14.75
C SER A 23 -19.23 -19.60 14.71
N VAL A 24 -18.88 -18.66 15.60
CA VAL A 24 -19.08 -17.25 15.25
C VAL A 24 -17.95 -16.89 14.29
N SER A 25 -18.18 -17.14 13.00
CA SER A 25 -17.31 -16.61 11.95
C SER A 25 -17.51 -15.10 11.94
N TRP A 26 -16.61 -14.36 12.59
CA TRP A 26 -16.56 -12.91 12.48
C TRP A 26 -16.36 -12.57 11.00
N ALA A 27 -17.42 -12.07 10.36
CA ALA A 27 -17.28 -11.48 9.04
C ALA A 27 -16.31 -10.30 9.15
N ALA A 28 -15.26 -10.31 8.33
CA ALA A 28 -14.31 -9.21 8.31
C ALA A 28 -15.04 -7.93 7.89
N GLN A 29 -14.75 -6.82 8.57
CA GLN A 29 -15.38 -5.54 8.29
C GLN A 29 -15.01 -5.06 6.88
N VAL A 30 -16.02 -4.69 6.09
CA VAL A 30 -15.81 -4.07 4.78
C VAL A 30 -15.08 -2.74 4.98
N ALA A 31 -13.89 -2.65 4.40
CA ALA A 31 -13.04 -1.47 4.46
C ALA A 31 -13.32 -0.51 3.30
N GLY A 32 -13.67 -1.05 2.12
CA GLY A 32 -13.91 -0.26 0.93
C GLY A 32 -14.42 -1.04 -0.26
N THR A 33 -14.45 -0.37 -1.42
CA THR A 33 -14.97 -0.91 -2.67
C THR A 33 -14.04 -0.53 -3.83
N VAL A 34 -13.83 -1.47 -4.76
CA VAL A 34 -13.11 -1.20 -6.01
C VAL A 34 -13.99 -0.34 -6.90
N ILE A 35 -13.72 0.96 -6.98
CA ILE A 35 -14.49 1.88 -7.81
C ILE A 35 -13.97 1.92 -9.24
N GLN A 36 -12.73 1.48 -9.45
CA GLN A 36 -12.16 1.41 -10.78
C GLN A 36 -11.09 0.34 -10.92
N LEU A 37 -11.07 -0.32 -12.08
CA LEU A 37 -10.16 -1.41 -12.36
C LEU A 37 -9.80 -1.42 -13.84
N SER A 38 -8.51 -1.59 -14.13
CA SER A 38 -7.98 -1.86 -15.46
C SER A 38 -6.95 -2.97 -15.30
N GLY A 39 -7.29 -4.20 -15.71
CA GLY A 39 -6.44 -5.39 -15.55
C GLY A 39 -6.85 -6.31 -14.38
N PRO A 40 -6.17 -7.46 -14.20
CA PRO A 40 -6.48 -8.43 -13.13
C PRO A 40 -6.09 -7.95 -11.73
N LEU A 41 -7.05 -7.95 -10.80
CA LEU A 41 -6.84 -7.68 -9.38
C LEU A 41 -7.21 -8.90 -8.56
N MET A 42 -6.35 -9.29 -7.63
CA MET A 42 -6.59 -10.37 -6.67
C MET A 42 -6.61 -9.82 -5.25
N ALA A 43 -7.39 -10.46 -4.38
CA ALA A 43 -7.35 -10.26 -2.95
C ALA A 43 -7.09 -11.59 -2.25
N LYS A 44 -6.06 -11.62 -1.40
CA LYS A 44 -5.79 -12.72 -0.47
C LYS A 44 -6.32 -12.35 0.91
N LYS A 45 -7.29 -13.10 1.42
CA LYS A 45 -7.86 -12.97 2.77
C LYS A 45 -6.86 -13.40 3.83
N ALA A 46 -7.13 -13.04 5.09
CA ALA A 46 -6.32 -13.43 6.25
C ALA A 46 -6.23 -14.95 6.46
N ASP A 47 -7.26 -15.70 6.05
CA ASP A 47 -7.30 -17.18 6.06
C ASP A 47 -6.47 -17.83 4.94
N GLY A 48 -5.91 -17.01 4.04
CA GLY A 48 -5.13 -17.45 2.88
C GLY A 48 -5.94 -17.67 1.60
N ALA A 49 -7.28 -17.59 1.65
CA ALA A 49 -8.11 -17.72 0.47
C ALA A 49 -7.85 -16.58 -0.51
N VAL A 50 -7.74 -16.91 -1.81
CA VAL A 50 -7.51 -15.93 -2.88
C VAL A 50 -8.78 -15.80 -3.70
N ARG A 51 -9.21 -14.56 -3.91
CA ARG A 51 -10.34 -14.23 -4.79
C ARG A 51 -9.93 -13.21 -5.84
N ILE A 52 -10.50 -13.31 -7.03
CA ILE A 52 -10.38 -12.28 -8.06
C ILE A 52 -11.38 -11.18 -7.72
N LEU A 53 -10.92 -9.93 -7.74
CA LEU A 53 -11.77 -8.76 -7.57
C LEU A 53 -12.10 -8.16 -8.94
N SER A 54 -13.32 -7.67 -9.07
CA SER A 54 -13.79 -6.87 -10.19
C SER A 54 -14.17 -5.47 -9.73
N MET A 55 -14.53 -4.60 -10.68
CA MET A 55 -15.20 -3.35 -10.35
C MET A 55 -16.42 -3.63 -9.46
N ARG A 56 -16.65 -2.78 -8.45
CA ARG A 56 -17.65 -2.89 -7.38
C ARG A 56 -17.43 -4.03 -6.38
N SER A 57 -16.36 -4.82 -6.47
CA SER A 57 -16.04 -5.78 -5.43
C SER A 57 -15.66 -5.08 -4.13
N GLU A 58 -16.06 -5.69 -3.02
CA GLU A 58 -15.70 -5.24 -1.67
C GLU A 58 -14.27 -5.66 -1.31
N VAL A 59 -13.61 -4.76 -0.59
CA VAL A 59 -12.31 -4.95 0.04
C VAL A 59 -12.54 -4.96 1.54
N GLU A 60 -12.08 -5.99 2.22
CA GLU A 60 -12.26 -6.19 3.65
C GLU A 60 -10.99 -5.83 4.41
N SER A 61 -11.14 -5.47 5.68
CA SER A 61 -9.99 -5.34 6.58
C SER A 61 -9.30 -6.71 6.74
N GLY A 62 -7.99 -6.74 6.57
CA GLY A 62 -7.16 -7.95 6.53
C GLY A 62 -6.79 -8.42 5.12
N ASP A 63 -7.45 -7.92 4.07
CA ASP A 63 -7.16 -8.31 2.69
C ASP A 63 -5.79 -7.81 2.22
N THR A 64 -5.10 -8.65 1.45
CA THR A 64 -3.92 -8.29 0.66
C THR A 64 -4.29 -8.22 -0.82
N LEU A 65 -4.31 -7.00 -1.35
CA LEU A 65 -4.56 -6.69 -2.75
C LEU A 65 -3.29 -6.84 -3.58
N MET A 66 -3.42 -7.49 -4.74
CA MET A 66 -2.32 -7.77 -5.65
C MET A 66 -2.72 -7.38 -7.06
N THR A 67 -2.03 -6.38 -7.63
CA THR A 67 -2.21 -5.96 -9.02
C THR A 67 -1.17 -6.65 -9.92
N GLU A 68 -1.64 -7.17 -11.05
CA GLU A 68 -0.76 -7.80 -12.05
C GLU A 68 0.02 -6.77 -12.88
N LYS A 69 0.88 -7.27 -13.78
CA LYS A 69 1.54 -6.45 -14.79
C LYS A 69 0.48 -5.70 -15.61
N ASN A 70 0.66 -4.39 -15.77
CA ASN A 70 -0.29 -3.48 -16.42
C ASN A 70 -1.64 -3.30 -15.72
N THR A 71 -1.76 -3.64 -14.42
CA THR A 71 -3.00 -3.44 -13.68
C THR A 71 -3.02 -2.16 -12.87
N TYR A 72 -4.06 -1.35 -13.02
CA TYR A 72 -4.41 -0.27 -12.10
C TYR A 72 -5.71 -0.60 -11.39
N ALA A 73 -5.78 -0.31 -10.09
CA ALA A 73 -6.99 -0.47 -9.30
C ALA A 73 -7.16 0.74 -8.38
N MET A 74 -8.37 1.30 -8.33
CA MET A 74 -8.74 2.37 -7.39
C MET A 74 -9.76 1.83 -6.41
N VAL A 75 -9.40 1.88 -5.13
CA VAL A 75 -10.24 1.47 -4.02
C VAL A 75 -10.68 2.72 -3.27
N LYS A 76 -11.98 2.87 -3.11
CA LYS A 76 -12.58 3.90 -2.25
C LYS A 76 -12.98 3.25 -0.93
N PHE A 77 -12.45 3.77 0.17
CA PHE A 77 -12.75 3.28 1.51
C PHE A 77 -13.99 3.98 2.08
N ILE A 78 -14.56 3.38 3.13
CA ILE A 78 -15.79 3.88 3.77
C ILE A 78 -15.61 5.26 4.43
N ASP A 79 -14.38 5.70 4.69
CA ASP A 79 -14.08 7.06 5.18
C ASP A 79 -13.95 8.11 4.04
N ASN A 80 -14.28 7.72 2.80
CA ASN A 80 -14.05 8.47 1.56
C ASN A 80 -12.57 8.69 1.19
N SER A 81 -11.62 7.98 1.80
CA SER A 81 -10.26 7.92 1.28
C SER A 81 -10.21 7.11 0.00
N GLU A 82 -9.25 7.43 -0.87
CA GLU A 82 -9.03 6.71 -2.12
C GLU A 82 -7.58 6.27 -2.22
N ILE A 83 -7.36 5.00 -2.57
CA ILE A 83 -6.04 4.45 -2.86
C ILE A 83 -6.05 3.89 -4.28
N THR A 84 -5.19 4.44 -5.12
CA THR A 84 -4.98 3.97 -6.50
C THR A 84 -3.67 3.22 -6.57
N LEU A 85 -3.75 1.91 -6.78
CA LEU A 85 -2.62 0.99 -6.91
C LEU A 85 -2.06 1.01 -8.34
N LYS A 86 -0.72 1.07 -8.46
CA LYS A 86 0.01 0.91 -9.72
C LYS A 86 0.12 -0.58 -10.10
N PRO A 87 0.56 -0.88 -11.34
CA PRO A 87 0.96 -2.22 -11.72
C PRO A 87 1.98 -2.84 -10.76
N SER A 88 1.95 -4.17 -10.63
CA SER A 88 2.92 -4.94 -9.81
C SER A 88 2.95 -4.56 -8.33
N THR A 89 1.82 -4.13 -7.78
CA THR A 89 1.70 -3.66 -6.40
C THR A 89 1.13 -4.76 -5.51
N THR A 90 1.71 -4.91 -4.32
CA THR A 90 1.15 -5.72 -3.23
C THR A 90 0.88 -4.80 -2.06
N PHE A 91 -0.40 -4.69 -1.70
CA PHE A 91 -0.90 -3.73 -0.74
C PHE A 91 -1.85 -4.43 0.22
N LYS A 92 -1.61 -4.30 1.52
CA LYS A 92 -2.43 -4.94 2.55
C LYS A 92 -3.19 -3.89 3.36
N VAL A 93 -4.49 -4.13 3.53
CA VAL A 93 -5.34 -3.41 4.47
C VAL A 93 -5.17 -4.11 5.82
N GLU A 94 -4.22 -3.68 6.64
CA GLU A 94 -3.89 -4.38 7.91
C GLU A 94 -5.03 -4.26 8.92
N ASN A 95 -5.53 -3.05 9.11
CA ASN A 95 -6.67 -2.79 9.98
C ASN A 95 -7.39 -1.53 9.50
N PHE A 96 -8.66 -1.65 9.19
CA PHE A 96 -9.50 -0.52 8.83
C PHE A 96 -10.80 -0.54 9.63
N SER A 97 -10.97 0.48 10.48
CA SER A 97 -12.16 0.71 11.28
C SER A 97 -12.51 2.19 11.19
N TYR A 98 -13.74 2.47 10.78
CA TYR A 98 -14.27 3.83 10.70
C TYR A 98 -15.76 3.78 11.03
N ASP A 99 -16.15 4.57 12.02
CA ASP A 99 -17.55 4.81 12.39
C ASP A 99 -17.73 6.33 12.50
N ALA A 100 -18.74 6.87 11.81
CA ALA A 100 -18.99 8.31 11.81
C ALA A 100 -19.26 8.84 13.22
N ASP A 101 -19.95 8.05 14.05
CA ASP A 101 -20.44 8.43 15.38
C ASP A 101 -19.46 8.02 16.51
N LYS A 102 -18.49 7.15 16.23
CA LYS A 102 -17.53 6.63 17.22
C LYS A 102 -16.07 6.83 16.80
N PRO A 103 -15.56 8.07 16.86
CA PRO A 103 -14.21 8.40 16.38
C PRO A 103 -13.08 7.73 17.20
N ASP A 104 -13.32 7.34 18.45
CA ASP A 104 -12.28 6.72 19.30
C ASP A 104 -11.80 5.36 18.77
N GLY A 105 -12.67 4.66 18.03
CA GLY A 105 -12.39 3.38 17.40
C GLY A 105 -11.77 3.48 15.99
N ASP A 106 -11.53 4.70 15.49
CA ASP A 106 -10.96 4.90 14.16
C ASP A 106 -9.54 4.32 14.07
N LYS A 107 -9.29 3.51 13.04
CA LYS A 107 -7.94 3.04 12.69
C LYS A 107 -7.85 2.85 11.17
N ALA A 108 -6.80 3.38 10.57
CA ALA A 108 -6.46 3.15 9.17
C ALA A 108 -4.99 2.73 9.10
N SER A 109 -4.73 1.44 9.19
CA SER A 109 -3.39 0.85 9.06
C SER A 109 -3.29 0.09 7.75
N PHE A 110 -2.34 0.52 6.93
CA PHE A 110 -2.05 -0.05 5.62
C PHE A 110 -0.60 -0.50 5.55
N ASN A 111 -0.31 -1.39 4.61
CA ASN A 111 1.06 -1.88 4.38
C ASN A 111 1.32 -2.03 2.89
N LEU A 112 2.20 -1.19 2.35
CA LEU A 112 2.71 -1.29 0.98
C LEU A 112 3.93 -2.21 1.00
N VAL A 113 3.75 -3.43 0.51
CA VAL A 113 4.81 -4.45 0.48
C VAL A 113 5.74 -4.21 -0.70
N LYS A 114 5.18 -3.93 -1.88
CA LYS A 114 5.93 -3.60 -3.10
C LYS A 114 5.07 -2.85 -4.12
N GLY A 115 5.72 -2.25 -5.11
CA GLY A 115 5.08 -1.48 -6.17
C GLY A 115 4.78 -0.06 -5.71
N GLY A 116 3.69 0.53 -6.18
CA GLY A 116 3.39 1.92 -5.85
C GLY A 116 1.91 2.22 -5.78
N LEU A 117 1.59 3.33 -5.11
CA LEU A 117 0.22 3.79 -4.95
C LEU A 117 0.16 5.31 -4.88
N ARG A 118 -1.02 5.84 -5.16
CA ARG A 118 -1.42 7.19 -4.77
C ARG A 118 -2.48 7.06 -3.69
N SER A 119 -2.29 7.79 -2.60
CA SER A 119 -3.24 7.86 -1.49
C SER A 119 -3.82 9.25 -1.41
N VAL A 120 -5.14 9.34 -1.33
CA VAL A 120 -5.91 10.55 -1.04
C VAL A 120 -6.62 10.32 0.30
N THR A 121 -6.25 11.09 1.32
CA THR A 121 -6.77 10.84 2.67
C THR A 121 -8.21 11.29 2.84
N GLY A 122 -9.03 10.45 3.48
CA GLY A 122 -10.45 10.67 3.71
C GLY A 122 -10.75 11.42 5.01
N LEU A 123 -11.99 11.29 5.48
CA LEU A 123 -12.48 11.95 6.69
C LEU A 123 -11.74 11.49 7.95
N LEU A 124 -11.36 10.21 8.04
CA LEU A 124 -10.55 9.67 9.15
C LEU A 124 -9.21 10.40 9.21
N GLY A 125 -8.51 10.51 8.08
CA GLY A 125 -7.23 11.23 8.01
C GLY A 125 -7.34 12.74 8.25
N LYS A 126 -8.55 13.32 8.16
CA LYS A 126 -8.80 14.73 8.52
C LYS A 126 -9.03 14.91 10.02
N ARG A 127 -9.88 14.08 10.65
CA ARG A 127 -10.23 14.21 12.07
C ARG A 127 -9.23 13.54 13.02
N ASN A 128 -8.72 12.37 12.65
CA ASN A 128 -7.87 11.50 13.48
C ASN A 128 -6.56 11.15 12.77
N LYS A 129 -5.73 12.17 12.52
CA LYS A 129 -4.47 12.07 11.76
C LYS A 129 -3.50 11.02 12.31
N GLU A 130 -3.46 10.87 13.63
CA GLU A 130 -2.59 9.93 14.35
C GLU A 130 -3.02 8.46 14.20
N LYS A 131 -4.25 8.21 13.75
CA LYS A 131 -4.80 6.86 13.56
C LYS A 131 -4.54 6.30 12.16
N PHE A 132 -3.99 7.12 11.26
CA PHE A 132 -3.56 6.70 9.94
C PHE A 132 -2.07 6.34 9.93
N GLU A 133 -1.76 5.15 9.44
CA GLU A 133 -0.40 4.65 9.26
C GLU A 133 -0.30 3.90 7.92
N MET A 134 0.64 4.29 7.07
CA MET A 134 1.03 3.53 5.89
C MET A 134 2.43 2.96 6.11
N LYS A 135 2.50 1.66 6.36
CA LYS A 135 3.76 0.93 6.56
C LYS A 135 4.39 0.58 5.23
N THR A 136 5.71 0.62 5.18
CA THR A 136 6.52 0.15 4.06
C THR A 136 7.75 -0.57 4.63
N PRO A 137 8.53 -1.29 3.80
CA PRO A 137 9.73 -1.97 4.28
C PRO A 137 10.82 -1.05 4.85
N SER A 138 10.84 0.24 4.51
CA SER A 138 11.87 1.18 4.98
C SER A 138 11.37 2.26 5.93
N ALA A 139 10.06 2.49 6.05
CA ALA A 139 9.52 3.51 6.94
C ALA A 139 8.01 3.32 7.18
N THR A 140 7.50 4.02 8.20
CA THR A 140 6.06 4.26 8.37
C THR A 140 5.75 5.69 8.00
N ILE A 141 4.73 5.88 7.15
CA ILE A 141 4.24 7.18 6.70
C ILE A 141 3.01 7.54 7.54
N GLY A 142 3.11 8.64 8.29
CA GLY A 142 1.97 9.34 8.88
C GLY A 142 1.55 10.52 8.00
N ILE A 143 0.30 10.96 8.16
CA ILE A 143 -0.30 12.02 7.34
C ILE A 143 -0.76 13.22 8.18
N ARG A 144 -0.94 14.36 7.51
CA ARG A 144 -1.64 15.52 8.07
C ARG A 144 -2.62 16.11 7.04
N GLY A 145 -3.56 15.30 6.57
CA GLY A 145 -4.53 15.70 5.54
C GLY A 145 -3.83 15.89 4.20
N THR A 146 -3.58 14.79 3.52
CA THR A 146 -2.51 14.72 2.52
C THR A 146 -2.97 13.95 1.30
N THR A 147 -2.53 14.40 0.12
CA THR A 147 -2.46 13.53 -1.06
C THR A 147 -1.01 13.24 -1.35
N PHE A 148 -0.63 11.97 -1.46
CA PHE A 148 0.75 11.59 -1.72
C PHE A 148 0.86 10.35 -2.61
N ILE A 149 2.00 10.21 -3.26
CA ILE A 149 2.41 9.02 -4.00
C ILE A 149 3.52 8.35 -3.19
N ALA A 150 3.46 7.02 -3.10
CA ALA A 150 4.50 6.19 -2.51
C ALA A 150 4.86 5.05 -3.47
N GLU A 151 6.15 4.77 -3.63
CA GLU A 151 6.65 3.70 -4.48
C GLU A 151 7.81 2.99 -3.78
N TRP A 152 7.64 1.70 -3.52
CA TRP A 152 8.68 0.83 -2.99
C TRP A 152 9.34 0.06 -4.14
N VAL A 153 10.62 0.35 -4.36
CA VAL A 153 11.47 -0.38 -5.30
C VAL A 153 12.23 -1.44 -4.51
N GLU A 154 11.93 -2.71 -4.80
CA GLU A 154 12.61 -3.84 -4.18
C GLU A 154 14.08 -3.89 -4.58
N PRO A 155 15.00 -4.26 -3.65
CA PRO A 155 16.37 -4.56 -4.01
C PRO A 155 16.42 -5.75 -4.98
N SER A 156 17.23 -5.65 -6.03
CA SER A 156 17.40 -6.76 -6.97
C SER A 156 17.96 -7.99 -6.25
N ALA A 157 17.63 -9.20 -6.73
CA ALA A 157 18.19 -10.44 -6.19
C ALA A 157 19.73 -10.43 -6.22
N THR A 158 20.33 -9.80 -7.24
CA THR A 158 21.79 -9.60 -7.32
C THR A 158 22.31 -8.65 -6.25
N ALA A 159 21.61 -7.56 -5.94
CA ALA A 159 21.99 -6.65 -4.86
C ALA A 159 21.87 -7.32 -3.49
N ILE A 160 20.85 -8.15 -3.28
CA ILE A 160 20.70 -8.97 -2.06
C ILE A 160 21.86 -9.96 -1.95
N ALA A 161 22.13 -10.74 -3.01
CA ALA A 161 23.21 -11.73 -3.01
C ALA A 161 24.60 -11.09 -2.82
N ALA A 162 24.85 -9.94 -3.45
CA ALA A 162 26.10 -9.19 -3.27
C ALA A 162 26.26 -8.68 -1.83
N ARG A 163 25.17 -8.20 -1.22
CA ARG A 163 25.14 -7.76 0.19
C ARG A 163 25.43 -8.93 1.13
N GLU A 164 24.80 -10.07 0.90
CA GLU A 164 25.03 -11.30 1.69
C GLU A 164 26.47 -11.80 1.55
N ALA A 165 26.99 -11.85 0.32
CA ALA A 165 28.39 -12.22 0.06
C ALA A 165 29.38 -11.27 0.75
N TYR A 166 29.13 -9.96 0.75
CA TYR A 166 29.95 -9.00 1.48
C TYR A 166 29.92 -9.23 3.00
N LEU A 167 28.75 -9.47 3.59
CA LEU A 167 28.62 -9.75 5.02
C LEU A 167 29.34 -11.06 5.40
N MET A 168 29.22 -12.11 4.58
CA MET A 168 29.96 -13.35 4.76
C MET A 168 31.48 -13.16 4.61
N ALA A 169 31.93 -12.36 3.63
CA ALA A 169 33.35 -12.04 3.48
C ALA A 169 33.90 -11.22 4.65
N SER A 170 33.11 -10.28 5.18
CA SER A 170 33.50 -9.44 6.33
C SER A 170 33.61 -10.22 7.64
N THR A 171 32.95 -11.37 7.74
CA THR A 171 33.06 -12.29 8.90
C THR A 171 34.17 -13.32 8.69
N ALA A 172 34.47 -13.70 7.44
CA ALA A 172 35.59 -14.58 7.09
C ALA A 172 36.97 -13.91 7.21
N SER A 173 37.05 -12.57 7.14
CA SER A 173 38.31 -11.82 7.31
C SER A 173 38.85 -11.77 8.74
N LEU A 174 38.31 -12.58 9.66
CA LEU A 174 38.90 -12.82 10.99
C LEU A 174 39.94 -13.97 10.97
N ASP A 175 40.13 -14.64 9.83
CA ASP A 175 41.16 -15.66 9.64
C ASP A 175 42.23 -15.17 8.64
N PRO A 176 43.49 -14.91 9.06
CA PRO A 176 44.51 -14.26 8.22
C PRO A 176 45.01 -15.10 7.03
N LEU A 177 44.49 -16.32 6.83
CA LEU A 177 44.89 -17.23 5.74
C LEU A 177 43.82 -17.39 4.63
N ALA A 178 42.63 -16.80 4.77
CA ALA A 178 41.57 -16.91 3.75
C ALA A 178 41.66 -15.77 2.72
N ALA A 179 42.09 -16.08 1.50
CA ALA A 179 42.22 -15.12 0.40
C ALA A 179 40.89 -14.37 0.10
N PRO A 180 40.80 -13.03 0.29
CA PRO A 180 39.51 -12.31 0.29
C PRO A 180 39.07 -11.79 -1.10
N VAL A 181 39.73 -12.17 -2.20
CA VAL A 181 39.69 -11.36 -3.43
C VAL A 181 38.47 -11.59 -4.33
N GLN A 182 37.90 -12.80 -4.33
CA GLN A 182 36.76 -13.13 -5.20
C GLN A 182 35.41 -12.51 -4.78
N PRO A 183 35.00 -12.49 -3.49
CA PRO A 183 33.71 -11.91 -3.11
C PRO A 183 33.67 -10.37 -3.23
N LEU A 184 34.81 -9.68 -3.16
CA LEU A 184 34.86 -8.22 -3.35
C LEU A 184 34.52 -7.79 -4.79
N MET A 185 34.93 -8.57 -5.80
CA MET A 185 34.69 -8.21 -7.20
C MET A 185 33.20 -8.31 -7.59
N LEU A 186 32.44 -9.23 -6.97
CA LEU A 186 31.00 -9.32 -7.15
C LEU A 186 30.23 -8.20 -6.42
N ALA A 187 30.76 -7.69 -5.31
CA ALA A 187 30.18 -6.58 -4.55
C ALA A 187 30.39 -5.20 -5.22
N GLN A 188 31.33 -5.08 -6.17
CA GLN A 188 31.65 -3.84 -6.89
C GLN A 188 30.87 -3.65 -8.19
N ALA A 189 30.03 -4.62 -8.60
CA ALA A 189 29.21 -4.47 -9.79
C ALA A 189 28.17 -3.35 -9.56
N PRO A 190 28.01 -2.39 -10.49
CA PRO A 190 26.99 -1.35 -10.37
C PRO A 190 25.61 -2.00 -10.24
N MET A 191 24.99 -1.81 -9.07
CA MET A 191 23.69 -2.36 -8.71
C MET A 191 22.59 -1.60 -9.45
N ALA A 192 22.38 -1.92 -10.72
CA ALA A 192 21.22 -1.43 -11.45
C ALA A 192 20.00 -2.23 -11.00
N SER A 193 19.07 -1.60 -10.28
CA SER A 193 17.69 -2.11 -10.27
C SER A 193 17.19 -2.09 -11.72
N PRO A 194 16.37 -3.06 -12.15
CA PRO A 194 15.89 -3.13 -13.54
C PRO A 194 15.09 -1.89 -13.99
N THR A 195 14.74 -1.02 -13.05
CA THR A 195 13.96 0.21 -13.25
C THR A 195 14.79 1.50 -13.29
N GLY A 196 16.11 1.44 -13.16
CA GLY A 196 16.97 2.64 -13.11
C GLY A 196 16.88 3.44 -11.81
N PHE A 197 16.00 3.07 -10.88
CA PHE A 197 15.89 3.63 -9.54
C PHE A 197 16.75 2.85 -8.55
N ALA A 198 17.28 3.52 -7.52
CA ALA A 198 17.88 2.80 -6.39
C ALA A 198 16.79 2.07 -5.59
N ALA A 199 17.12 0.94 -4.98
CA ALA A 199 16.19 0.25 -4.09
C ALA A 199 15.85 1.13 -2.88
N GLY A 200 14.57 1.17 -2.51
CA GLY A 200 14.09 2.00 -1.42
C GLY A 200 12.68 2.55 -1.65
N LEU A 201 12.22 3.33 -0.68
CA LEU A 201 10.95 4.02 -0.72
C LEU A 201 11.14 5.40 -1.32
N TYR A 202 10.39 5.68 -2.37
CA TYR A 202 10.22 7.01 -2.92
C TYR A 202 8.85 7.56 -2.55
N VAL A 203 8.80 8.84 -2.23
CA VAL A 203 7.56 9.56 -1.96
C VAL A 203 7.49 10.87 -2.73
N HIS A 204 6.28 11.28 -3.07
CA HIS A 204 5.97 12.61 -3.59
C HIS A 204 4.70 13.11 -2.91
N VAL A 205 4.78 14.27 -2.25
CA VAL A 205 3.64 14.88 -1.58
C VAL A 205 2.97 15.85 -2.54
N LEU A 206 1.72 15.57 -2.91
CA LEU A 206 0.95 16.40 -3.83
C LEU A 206 0.22 17.53 -3.09
N ASP A 207 -0.27 17.25 -1.90
CA ASP A 207 -0.98 18.22 -1.04
C ASP A 207 -0.77 17.87 0.43
N GLY A 208 -0.80 18.88 1.31
CA GLY A 208 -0.60 18.71 2.75
C GLY A 208 0.85 18.36 3.12
N MET A 209 1.00 17.40 4.03
CA MET A 209 2.31 16.98 4.56
C MET A 209 2.29 15.54 5.06
N ILE A 210 3.40 14.83 4.87
CA ILE A 210 3.64 13.51 5.48
C ILE A 210 4.79 13.56 6.47
N ASN A 211 4.77 12.66 7.45
CA ASN A 211 5.91 12.35 8.29
C ASN A 211 6.37 10.92 8.01
N LEU A 212 7.63 10.75 7.64
CA LEU A 212 8.26 9.45 7.48
C LEU A 212 9.10 9.15 8.71
N ASN A 213 8.85 7.99 9.33
CA ASN A 213 9.55 7.57 10.52
C ASN A 213 10.14 6.17 10.34
N ASN A 214 11.41 5.99 10.70
CA ASN A 214 12.09 4.70 10.80
C ASN A 214 13.15 4.71 11.92
N GLN A 215 13.94 3.64 12.06
CA GLN A 215 14.99 3.57 13.10
C GLN A 215 16.15 4.54 12.89
N GLY A 216 16.37 5.00 11.65
CA GLY A 216 17.37 5.99 11.33
C GLY A 216 16.96 7.41 11.70
N GLY A 217 15.66 7.68 11.81
CA GLY A 217 15.11 8.95 12.25
C GLY A 217 13.74 9.26 11.65
N SER A 218 13.29 10.49 11.84
CA SER A 218 12.06 11.01 11.27
C SER A 218 12.34 12.19 10.34
N MET A 219 11.58 12.30 9.25
CA MET A 219 11.62 13.47 8.37
C MET A 219 10.22 13.83 7.89
N GLN A 220 9.96 15.14 7.84
CA GLN A 220 8.71 15.70 7.35
C GLN A 220 8.87 16.17 5.90
N PHE A 221 7.85 15.91 5.08
CA PHE A 221 7.78 16.34 3.69
C PHE A 221 6.49 17.11 3.45
N ASN A 222 6.61 18.30 2.88
CA ASN A 222 5.51 19.19 2.52
C ASN A 222 5.12 19.01 1.05
N ALA A 223 3.95 19.54 0.67
CA ALA A 223 3.49 19.57 -0.72
C ALA A 223 4.59 20.06 -1.68
N GLY A 224 4.71 19.37 -2.82
CA GLY A 224 5.74 19.59 -3.84
C GLY A 224 7.09 18.93 -3.54
N GLN A 225 7.31 18.40 -2.34
CA GLN A 225 8.58 17.74 -2.00
C GLN A 225 8.60 16.26 -2.39
N PHE A 226 9.80 15.82 -2.73
CA PHE A 226 10.14 14.43 -3.02
C PHE A 226 11.01 13.89 -1.89
N GLY A 227 10.84 12.60 -1.58
CA GLY A 227 11.61 11.95 -0.54
C GLY A 227 12.10 10.59 -0.97
N PHE A 228 13.22 10.18 -0.36
CA PHE A 228 13.80 8.87 -0.52
C PHE A 228 14.18 8.27 0.83
N THR A 229 13.86 7.00 1.04
CA THR A 229 14.28 6.24 2.23
C THR A 229 14.86 4.90 1.79
N PRO A 230 16.20 4.70 1.85
CA PRO A 230 16.82 3.51 1.29
C PRO A 230 16.44 2.21 2.01
N ASN A 231 16.37 2.25 3.34
CA ASN A 231 16.11 1.09 4.19
C ASN A 231 15.61 1.55 5.57
N PHE A 232 15.25 0.60 6.44
CA PHE A 232 14.65 0.90 7.75
C PHE A 232 15.60 1.56 8.77
N LYS A 233 16.92 1.52 8.54
CA LYS A 233 17.95 2.02 9.46
C LYS A 233 18.58 3.34 9.02
N THR A 234 18.36 3.75 7.77
CA THR A 234 18.88 5.02 7.24
C THR A 234 17.78 6.08 7.28
N PRO A 235 18.02 7.28 7.83
CA PRO A 235 16.99 8.30 7.90
C PRO A 235 16.46 8.66 6.50
N PRO A 236 15.17 9.00 6.36
CA PRO A 236 14.63 9.55 5.12
C PRO A 236 15.38 10.83 4.71
N VAL A 237 15.46 11.10 3.40
CA VAL A 237 16.09 12.30 2.84
C VAL A 237 15.20 13.00 1.82
N VAL A 238 15.32 14.33 1.71
CA VAL A 238 14.66 15.12 0.66
C VAL A 238 15.40 15.00 -0.65
N LEU A 239 14.66 14.78 -1.73
CA LEU A 239 15.18 14.85 -3.10
C LEU A 239 14.85 16.23 -3.69
N PRO A 240 15.81 16.92 -4.31
CA PRO A 240 15.61 18.27 -4.83
C PRO A 240 14.76 18.32 -6.11
N GLN A 241 14.64 17.20 -6.84
CA GLN A 241 13.89 17.10 -8.08
C GLN A 241 13.17 15.75 -8.15
N ASN A 242 12.13 15.68 -8.98
CA ASN A 242 11.43 14.43 -9.25
C ASN A 242 12.40 13.41 -9.86
N PRO A 243 12.64 12.25 -9.23
CA PRO A 243 13.54 11.24 -9.78
C PRO A 243 12.94 10.51 -11.00
N GLY A 244 11.75 10.89 -11.46
CA GLY A 244 11.03 10.26 -12.56
C GLY A 244 9.87 9.38 -12.09
N LEU A 245 9.33 9.62 -10.89
CA LEU A 245 8.14 8.91 -10.40
C LEU A 245 6.97 9.19 -11.35
N GLN A 246 6.65 8.21 -12.19
CA GLN A 246 5.49 8.28 -13.07
C GLN A 246 4.28 7.67 -12.36
N PHE A 247 3.25 8.49 -12.22
CA PHE A 247 1.92 8.06 -11.77
C PHE A 247 0.90 8.51 -12.81
N SER A 248 0.72 7.70 -13.85
CA SER A 248 -0.16 7.98 -14.99
C SER A 248 -1.18 6.84 -15.14
N PRO A 249 -2.26 6.85 -14.34
CA PRO A 249 -3.31 5.88 -14.52
C PRO A 249 -4.03 6.09 -15.87
N PRO A 250 -4.71 5.08 -16.42
CA PRO A 250 -5.47 5.21 -17.67
C PRO A 250 -6.48 6.38 -17.62
N PRO A 251 -6.86 6.97 -18.77
CA PRO A 251 -7.74 8.15 -18.82
C PRO A 251 -9.07 7.98 -18.09
N THR A 252 -9.59 6.75 -18.02
CA THR A 252 -10.80 6.43 -17.27
C THR A 252 -10.67 6.80 -15.79
N PHE A 253 -9.46 6.87 -15.22
CA PHE A 253 -9.20 7.19 -13.80
C PHE A 253 -9.23 8.69 -13.50
N GLY A 254 -9.24 9.53 -14.54
CA GLY A 254 -9.29 10.98 -14.42
C GLY A 254 -10.70 11.55 -14.28
N THR A 255 -11.76 10.75 -14.39
CA THR A 255 -13.14 11.23 -14.31
C THR A 255 -13.69 11.13 -12.89
N VAL A 256 -13.24 12.00 -12.00
CA VAL A 256 -13.94 12.27 -10.73
C VAL A 256 -14.33 13.75 -10.71
N SER A 257 -15.60 13.99 -11.05
CA SER A 257 -16.51 15.09 -10.69
C SER A 257 -15.89 16.41 -10.18
N GLY A 258 -15.72 17.36 -11.09
CA GLY A 258 -15.87 18.78 -10.76
C GLY A 258 -17.37 19.14 -10.68
N PRO A 259 -17.79 20.14 -9.89
CA PRO A 259 -19.18 20.56 -9.86
C PRO A 259 -19.61 21.08 -11.25
N SER A 260 -20.81 20.71 -11.68
CA SER A 260 -21.41 21.20 -12.92
C SER A 260 -21.63 22.71 -12.84
N GLY A 261 -20.71 23.47 -13.42
CA GLY A 261 -20.94 24.85 -13.82
C GLY A 261 -21.67 24.85 -15.16
N ASN A 262 -23.00 24.90 -15.11
CA ASN A 262 -23.83 25.12 -16.29
C ASN A 262 -23.77 26.60 -16.67
N SER A 263 -23.03 26.94 -17.73
CA SER A 263 -23.19 28.23 -18.44
C SER A 263 -22.58 28.15 -19.84
N GLY A 264 -23.42 27.80 -20.81
CA GLY A 264 -23.71 28.68 -21.95
C GLY A 264 -22.65 28.97 -23.01
N ALA A 265 -22.96 28.48 -24.22
CA ALA A 265 -22.69 29.04 -25.55
C ALA A 265 -21.48 28.50 -26.37
N PRO A 266 -21.69 28.20 -27.67
CA PRO A 266 -20.73 27.50 -28.52
C PRO A 266 -19.71 28.46 -29.15
N ALA A 267 -18.43 28.07 -29.14
CA ALA A 267 -17.39 28.77 -29.86
C ALA A 267 -17.54 28.50 -31.37
N GLN A 268 -17.95 29.55 -32.11
CA GLN A 268 -17.91 29.57 -33.57
C GLN A 268 -16.47 29.47 -34.07
N SER A 269 -16.26 28.53 -34.98
CA SER A 269 -15.07 28.39 -35.80
C SER A 269 -15.03 29.50 -36.86
N ASN A 270 -14.22 30.53 -36.67
CA ASN A 270 -13.85 31.43 -37.76
C ASN A 270 -12.61 30.88 -38.46
N GLN A 271 -12.87 30.01 -39.43
CA GLN A 271 -11.96 29.68 -40.50
C GLN A 271 -12.10 30.81 -41.54
N VAL A 272 -11.09 31.68 -41.65
CA VAL A 272 -11.03 32.71 -42.69
C VAL A 272 -10.44 32.06 -43.93
N ASP A 273 -11.29 31.80 -44.92
CA ASP A 273 -10.92 31.34 -46.24
C ASP A 273 -10.78 32.56 -47.17
N CYS A 274 -9.59 32.76 -47.71
CA CYS A 274 -9.26 33.87 -48.60
C CYS A 274 -9.43 33.43 -50.05
N VAL A 275 -10.46 33.90 -50.76
CA VAL A 275 -10.48 33.92 -52.22
C VAL A 275 -10.99 35.26 -52.76
N VAL A 276 -10.19 35.77 -53.69
CA VAL A 276 -10.32 36.98 -54.48
C VAL A 276 -11.29 36.76 -55.65
N ARG A 277 -12.34 37.58 -55.77
CA ARG A 277 -12.81 38.28 -56.98
C ARG A 277 -14.14 38.98 -56.75
#